data_AF-A0AA85ASL3-F1
#
_entry.id   AF-A0AA85ASL3-F1
#
_cell.length_a   1.000
_cell.length_b   1.000
_cell.length_c   1.000
_cell.angle_alpha   90.00
_cell.angle_beta   90.00
_cell.angle_gamma   90.00
#
_symmetry.space_group_name_H-M   'P 1'
#
loop_
_entity.id
_entity.type
_entity.pdbx_description
1 polymer ?
#
loop_
_entity_poly.entity_id
_entity_poly.type
_entity_poly.pdbx_seq_one_letter_code
_entity_poly.pdbx_strand_id
1 'polypeptide(L)'
;MNVVVVSIQYRLGPLGFLYLGNDEIPGNQGLMDQVAGLQWVRENIAYFGGNPQQITLFGHSGGVICVALHLISPISNHLFQQAILQSGSPLAWWAVESSHTALEKTRLLAQLSGCNAVTDSNGQYSKELVKCLRSVESETLVINQWHMHLLRNGENSSRTNQLKKLYRNRASHHLLSTAGYYFDVPFKPVVSAPFLPEWPYEVLGSGKLNIRHRIMLGVNKDEGMYHLVQSLRMYFMSPGLWPQMPREFRHDIALMDPLDLLAFYIMDENFLQSVLLQATVFEYQIPSRALGTGSWTSLEVVKALNEVGGDYNIKCPVVEFADFYSRGPNAQVFLYSFEHRTTGLTWPEWTGVMQGYEAEYIFGAPFNQAFIDHYYNFTLEEKRLSEEIMQFWTNFASTGSPNLNPGEFHTRNKELYWDRYETYSPQSVAVLSESSSSSSSSSSSPSLGISGVSVSSVSSSEISSFKTRNDDSRKHMVFTLPRSYISKNLRRHYCMFWREQLPMLRERILYNSACKSRQPTTQHEMTGNINKQSIESFGTLYPNIIKSSELNTTKRNQASYNLQLKVHYILSLYIIYYYCYY
;
A
#
# COMPACT_ATOMS: atom_id res chain seq x y z
N MET A 1 -17.95 14.28 -20.28
CA MET A 1 -16.58 14.56 -19.79
C MET A 1 -16.24 16.03 -20.06
N ASN A 2 -16.63 16.96 -19.18
CA ASN A 2 -16.37 18.39 -19.37
C ASN A 2 -15.70 18.98 -18.12
N VAL A 3 -14.38 18.89 -18.05
CA VAL A 3 -13.56 19.37 -16.93
C VAL A 3 -12.35 20.13 -17.48
N VAL A 4 -11.83 21.08 -16.70
CA VAL A 4 -10.54 21.72 -17.00
C VAL A 4 -9.44 20.94 -16.27
N VAL A 5 -8.47 20.42 -17.03
CA VAL A 5 -7.33 19.70 -16.47
C VAL A 5 -6.15 20.66 -16.33
N VAL A 6 -5.55 20.71 -15.15
CA VAL A 6 -4.38 21.54 -14.85
C VAL A 6 -3.25 20.64 -14.34
N SER A 7 -2.05 20.83 -14.86
CA SER A 7 -0.82 20.22 -14.31
C SER A 7 0.10 21.32 -13.76
N ILE A 8 0.65 21.08 -12.57
CA ILE A 8 1.54 22.02 -11.87
C ILE A 8 2.90 21.35 -11.74
N GLN A 9 3.94 22.04 -12.20
CA GLN A 9 5.32 21.63 -11.93
C GLN A 9 5.74 22.10 -10.54
N TYR A 10 6.49 21.27 -9.83
CA TYR A 10 7.02 21.57 -8.51
C TYR A 10 8.43 21.00 -8.34
N ARG A 11 9.22 21.57 -7.43
CA ARG A 11 10.59 21.10 -7.17
C ARG A 11 10.60 19.70 -6.56
N LEU A 12 11.54 18.86 -7.02
CA LEU A 12 11.74 17.48 -6.58
C LEU A 12 13.09 17.29 -5.89
N GLY A 13 13.27 16.13 -5.24
CA GLY A 13 14.52 15.72 -4.63
C GLY A 13 15.07 16.76 -3.64
N PRO A 14 16.41 16.97 -3.59
CA PRO A 14 16.99 17.97 -2.69
C PRO A 14 16.60 19.41 -3.04
N LEU A 15 16.14 19.71 -4.26
CA LEU A 15 15.71 21.07 -4.59
C LEU A 15 14.35 21.43 -4.00
N GLY A 16 13.52 20.41 -3.73
CA GLY A 16 12.17 20.57 -3.19
C GLY A 16 12.01 20.21 -1.72
N PHE A 17 12.88 19.36 -1.17
CA PHE A 17 12.65 18.74 0.15
C PHE A 17 13.87 18.72 1.07
N LEU A 18 14.92 19.50 0.77
CA LEU A 18 16.04 19.70 1.70
C LEU A 18 15.58 20.41 2.98
N TYR A 19 16.18 20.08 4.13
CA TYR A 19 15.75 20.61 5.42
C TYR A 19 16.95 20.97 6.31
N LEU A 20 17.01 22.22 6.76
CA LEU A 20 17.94 22.69 7.79
C LEU A 20 17.26 23.16 9.08
N GLY A 21 15.93 23.23 9.11
CA GLY A 21 15.18 23.72 10.26
C GLY A 21 15.37 25.21 10.54
N ASN A 22 15.71 25.99 9.52
CA ASN A 22 15.79 27.45 9.57
C ASN A 22 14.89 28.06 8.48
N ASP A 23 14.67 29.38 8.55
CA ASP A 23 13.77 30.08 7.63
C ASP A 23 14.22 30.06 6.16
N GLU A 24 15.51 29.80 5.91
CA GLU A 24 16.08 29.76 4.56
C GLU A 24 15.87 28.41 3.85
N ILE A 25 15.92 27.31 4.60
CA ILE A 25 15.66 25.94 4.13
C ILE A 25 14.75 25.21 5.15
N PRO A 26 13.48 25.63 5.26
CA PRO A 26 12.54 25.06 6.23
C PRO A 26 12.01 23.67 5.84
N GLY A 27 12.40 23.12 4.69
CA GLY A 27 11.78 21.92 4.11
C GLY A 27 10.48 22.21 3.34
N ASN A 28 9.99 21.18 2.65
CA ASN A 28 8.70 21.19 1.95
C ASN A 28 8.51 22.26 0.86
N GLN A 29 9.59 22.78 0.28
CA GLN A 29 9.52 23.77 -0.80
C GLN A 29 8.73 23.26 -2.01
N GLY A 30 8.86 21.97 -2.36
CA GLY A 30 8.06 21.36 -3.43
C GLY A 30 6.56 21.36 -3.14
N LEU A 31 6.16 21.22 -1.86
CA LEU A 31 4.76 21.33 -1.46
C LEU A 31 4.30 22.80 -1.46
N MET A 32 5.18 23.73 -1.11
CA MET A 32 4.89 25.17 -1.20
C MET A 32 4.74 25.64 -2.65
N ASP A 33 5.48 25.06 -3.60
CA ASP A 33 5.26 25.29 -5.04
C ASP A 33 3.84 24.86 -5.45
N GLN A 34 3.38 23.72 -4.94
CA GLN A 34 2.01 23.26 -5.17
C GLN A 34 0.99 24.17 -4.50
N VAL A 35 1.23 24.67 -3.28
CA VAL A 35 0.36 25.68 -2.64
C VAL A 35 0.22 26.92 -3.52
N ALA A 36 1.33 27.45 -4.03
CA ALA A 36 1.33 28.61 -4.93
C ALA A 36 0.55 28.31 -6.23
N GLY A 37 0.76 27.13 -6.82
CA GLY A 37 0.00 26.70 -8.00
C GLY A 37 -1.50 26.57 -7.72
N LEU A 38 -1.90 26.05 -6.55
CA LEU A 38 -3.31 25.94 -6.15
C LEU A 38 -3.97 27.30 -5.90
N GLN A 39 -3.23 28.24 -5.30
CA GLN A 39 -3.69 29.62 -5.15
C GLN A 39 -3.89 30.27 -6.51
N TRP A 40 -2.93 30.11 -7.43
CA TRP A 40 -3.05 30.60 -8.79
C TRP A 40 -4.27 30.02 -9.51
N VAL A 41 -4.48 28.69 -9.42
CA VAL A 41 -5.66 28.05 -10.02
C VAL A 41 -6.94 28.64 -9.44
N ARG A 42 -7.04 28.77 -8.11
CA ARG A 42 -8.24 29.34 -7.48
C ARG A 42 -8.51 30.79 -7.91
N GLU A 43 -7.47 31.58 -8.12
CA GLU A 43 -7.59 32.99 -8.52
C GLU A 43 -7.87 33.16 -10.02
N ASN A 44 -7.41 32.22 -10.87
CA ASN A 44 -7.37 32.43 -12.31
C ASN A 44 -8.17 31.42 -13.15
N ILE A 45 -8.56 30.26 -12.61
CA ILE A 45 -9.16 29.18 -13.43
C ILE A 45 -10.50 29.58 -14.07
N ALA A 46 -11.20 30.57 -13.51
CA ALA A 46 -12.41 31.15 -14.10
C ALA A 46 -12.18 31.70 -15.52
N TYR A 47 -11.00 32.25 -15.81
CA TYR A 47 -10.65 32.74 -17.15
C TYR A 47 -10.47 31.63 -18.19
N PHE A 48 -10.29 30.38 -17.74
CA PHE A 48 -10.16 29.19 -18.56
C PHE A 48 -11.46 28.37 -18.62
N GLY A 49 -12.56 28.92 -18.09
CA GLY A 49 -13.86 28.24 -18.02
C GLY A 49 -14.01 27.23 -16.88
N GLY A 50 -13.06 27.18 -15.94
CA GLY A 50 -13.16 26.34 -14.75
C GLY A 50 -13.89 27.04 -13.60
N ASN A 51 -14.33 26.27 -12.61
CA ASN A 51 -14.97 26.79 -11.41
C ASN A 51 -13.97 26.81 -10.23
N PRO A 52 -13.58 27.99 -9.70
CA PRO A 52 -12.63 28.09 -8.58
C PRO A 52 -13.17 27.53 -7.25
N GLN A 53 -14.47 27.21 -7.16
CA GLN A 53 -15.09 26.52 -6.03
C GLN A 53 -15.26 25.01 -6.26
N GLN A 54 -14.80 24.46 -7.38
CA GLN A 54 -14.80 23.03 -7.69
C GLN A 54 -13.44 22.60 -8.21
N ILE A 55 -12.46 22.55 -7.29
CA ILE A 55 -11.11 22.07 -7.53
C ILE A 55 -10.98 20.67 -6.93
N THR A 56 -10.54 19.73 -7.75
CA THR A 56 -10.27 18.34 -7.38
C THR A 56 -8.78 18.07 -7.57
N LEU A 57 -8.09 17.70 -6.50
CA LEU A 57 -6.70 17.27 -6.61
C LEU A 57 -6.65 15.79 -6.94
N PHE A 58 -5.75 15.39 -7.83
CA PHE A 58 -5.45 13.98 -8.04
C PHE A 58 -3.98 13.76 -8.32
N GLY A 59 -3.48 12.59 -7.91
CA GLY A 59 -2.08 12.26 -8.07
C GLY A 59 -1.82 10.77 -7.86
N HIS A 60 -0.66 10.34 -8.36
CA HIS A 60 -0.15 8.97 -8.30
C HIS A 60 1.29 8.98 -7.74
N SER A 61 1.72 7.89 -7.10
CA SER A 61 3.06 7.73 -6.51
C SER A 61 3.49 8.92 -5.61
N GLY A 62 4.62 9.59 -5.86
CA GLY A 62 5.01 10.78 -5.10
C GLY A 62 3.94 11.90 -5.11
N GLY A 63 3.17 12.00 -6.19
CA GLY A 63 2.05 12.95 -6.31
C GLY A 63 0.88 12.62 -5.38
N VAL A 64 0.56 11.33 -5.16
CA VAL A 64 -0.54 10.97 -4.22
C VAL A 64 -0.18 11.34 -2.78
N ILE A 65 1.09 11.22 -2.41
CA ILE A 65 1.55 11.69 -1.10
C ILE A 65 1.31 13.19 -0.97
N CYS A 66 1.66 13.97 -1.99
CA CYS A 66 1.43 15.42 -1.95
C CYS A 66 -0.06 15.77 -1.81
N VAL A 67 -0.94 15.11 -2.58
CA VAL A 67 -2.40 15.26 -2.47
C VAL A 67 -2.89 14.92 -1.06
N ALA A 68 -2.42 13.80 -0.51
CA ALA A 68 -2.77 13.38 0.83
C ALA A 68 -2.29 14.34 1.92
N LEU A 69 -1.10 14.90 1.77
CA LEU A 69 -0.58 15.90 2.71
C LEU A 69 -1.34 17.23 2.60
N HIS A 70 -1.79 17.60 1.39
CA HIS A 70 -2.66 18.77 1.22
C HIS A 70 -4.03 18.63 1.89
N LEU A 71 -4.56 17.41 2.04
CA LEU A 71 -5.80 17.14 2.80
C LEU A 71 -5.64 17.46 4.29
N ILE A 72 -4.47 17.12 4.86
CA ILE A 72 -4.22 17.25 6.30
C ILE A 72 -3.49 18.54 6.67
N SER A 73 -2.92 19.27 5.71
CA SER A 73 -2.18 20.51 5.94
C SER A 73 -3.11 21.68 6.29
N PRO A 74 -2.83 22.44 7.36
CA PRO A 74 -3.64 23.59 7.75
C PRO A 74 -3.62 24.72 6.71
N ILE A 75 -2.54 24.84 5.91
CA ILE A 75 -2.36 25.96 4.98
C ILE A 75 -2.93 25.71 3.57
N SER A 76 -3.28 24.48 3.22
CA SER A 76 -3.75 24.16 1.86
C SER A 76 -5.09 23.43 1.80
N ASN A 77 -5.55 22.81 2.89
CA ASN A 77 -6.79 22.02 2.88
C ASN A 77 -8.05 22.84 2.52
N HIS A 78 -7.96 24.17 2.47
CA HIS A 78 -9.08 25.06 2.11
C HIS A 78 -9.06 25.50 0.66
N LEU A 79 -8.05 25.10 -0.11
CA LEU A 79 -7.86 25.50 -1.50
C LEU A 79 -8.61 24.62 -2.51
N PHE A 80 -9.14 23.47 -2.08
CA PHE A 80 -9.79 22.50 -2.95
C PHE A 80 -10.92 21.75 -2.21
N GLN A 81 -11.78 21.06 -2.96
CA GLN A 81 -13.01 20.43 -2.45
C GLN A 81 -12.91 18.90 -2.38
N GLN A 82 -12.16 18.29 -3.28
CA GLN A 82 -12.11 16.84 -3.46
C GLN A 82 -10.69 16.37 -3.73
N ALA A 83 -10.40 15.11 -3.42
CA ALA A 83 -9.11 14.50 -3.72
C ALA A 83 -9.26 13.09 -4.29
N ILE A 84 -8.39 12.72 -5.22
CA ILE A 84 -8.25 11.36 -5.73
C ILE A 84 -6.83 10.87 -5.44
N LEU A 85 -6.70 9.75 -4.74
CA LEU A 85 -5.43 9.21 -4.26
C LEU A 85 -5.14 7.88 -4.94
N GLN A 86 -4.20 7.86 -5.87
CA GLN A 86 -3.87 6.67 -6.65
C GLN A 86 -2.59 6.01 -6.13
N SER A 87 -2.71 4.79 -5.60
CA SER A 87 -1.57 3.95 -5.17
C SER A 87 -0.68 4.61 -4.11
N GLY A 88 -1.29 5.13 -3.04
CA GLY A 88 -0.53 5.63 -1.88
C GLY A 88 -1.36 6.43 -0.87
N SER A 89 -0.78 6.65 0.30
CA SER A 89 -1.43 7.34 1.43
C SER A 89 -0.37 8.03 2.31
N PRO A 90 -0.76 9.02 3.12
CA PRO A 90 0.19 9.74 3.97
C PRO A 90 0.67 8.90 5.17
N LEU A 91 0.10 7.70 5.36
CA LEU A 91 0.46 6.75 6.42
C LEU A 91 1.55 5.76 6.00
N ALA A 92 1.95 5.76 4.73
CA ALA A 92 3.06 4.93 4.29
C ALA A 92 4.39 5.44 4.88
N TRP A 93 5.28 4.55 5.29
CA TRP A 93 6.57 4.92 5.89
C TRP A 93 7.49 5.72 4.94
N TRP A 94 7.27 5.58 3.63
CA TRP A 94 8.00 6.31 2.60
C TRP A 94 7.39 7.69 2.29
N ALA A 95 6.25 8.06 2.90
CA ALA A 95 5.52 9.30 2.61
C ALA A 95 6.19 10.56 3.19
N VAL A 96 6.63 10.49 4.45
CA VAL A 96 7.20 11.63 5.17
C VAL A 96 8.42 11.23 6.00
N GLU A 97 9.19 12.22 6.45
CA GLU A 97 10.40 12.03 7.25
C GLU A 97 10.43 12.95 8.47
N SER A 98 11.10 12.48 9.53
CA SER A 98 11.34 13.31 10.71
C SER A 98 12.29 14.46 10.38
N SER A 99 12.12 15.60 11.05
CA SER A 99 13.02 16.75 10.90
C SER A 99 14.47 16.38 11.22
N HIS A 100 14.68 15.51 12.22
CA HIS A 100 16.00 15.02 12.60
C HIS A 100 16.67 14.23 11.47
N THR A 101 15.98 13.24 10.90
CA THR A 101 16.53 12.42 9.81
C THR A 101 16.76 13.25 8.54
N ALA A 102 15.86 14.17 8.22
CA ALA A 102 16.02 15.08 7.09
C ALA A 102 17.25 16.01 7.26
N LEU A 103 17.53 16.42 8.49
CA LEU A 103 18.72 17.22 8.84
C LEU A 103 20.01 16.44 8.63
N GLU A 104 20.06 15.17 9.07
CA GLU A 104 21.21 14.28 8.86
C GLU A 104 21.48 14.03 7.37
N LYS A 105 20.42 13.76 6.59
CA LYS A 105 20.50 13.61 5.13
C LYS A 105 21.04 14.88 4.47
N THR A 106 20.56 16.04 4.89
CA THR A 106 21.02 17.34 4.39
C THR A 106 22.50 17.57 4.72
N ARG A 107 22.94 17.23 5.94
CA ARG A 107 24.35 17.32 6.34
C ARG A 107 25.26 16.46 5.47
N LEU A 108 24.88 15.21 5.26
CA LEU A 108 25.66 14.29 4.44
C LEU A 108 25.70 14.74 2.97
N LEU A 109 24.57 15.21 2.43
CA LEU A 109 24.52 15.78 1.08
C LEU A 109 25.43 17.00 0.95
N ALA A 110 25.42 17.90 1.94
CA ALA A 110 26.27 19.08 1.95
C ALA A 110 27.76 18.69 1.93
N GLN A 111 28.17 17.74 2.77
CA GLN A 111 29.55 17.24 2.81
C GLN A 111 29.98 16.65 1.46
N LEU A 112 29.13 15.82 0.84
CA LEU A 112 29.39 15.25 -0.48
C LEU A 112 29.47 16.30 -1.59
N SER A 113 28.85 17.46 -1.37
CA SER A 113 28.81 18.58 -2.32
C SER A 113 29.88 19.64 -2.03
N GLY A 114 30.86 19.34 -1.16
CA GLY A 114 31.95 20.25 -0.81
C GLY A 114 31.57 21.38 0.15
N CYS A 115 30.36 21.33 0.71
CA CYS A 115 29.88 22.29 1.69
C CYS A 115 30.12 21.77 3.11
N ASN A 116 31.14 22.31 3.76
CA ASN A 116 31.44 21.96 5.16
C ASN A 116 30.34 22.51 6.07
N ALA A 117 29.64 21.60 6.73
CA ALA A 117 28.65 21.92 7.74
C ALA A 117 29.31 22.56 8.97
N VAL A 118 29.19 23.89 9.10
CA VAL A 118 29.51 24.61 10.33
C VAL A 118 28.21 24.91 11.05
N THR A 119 28.02 24.30 12.22
CA THR A 119 26.94 24.64 13.16
C THR A 119 27.40 25.76 14.07
N ASP A 120 26.51 26.69 14.40
CA ASP A 120 26.76 27.69 15.43
C ASP A 120 26.72 27.07 16.84
N SER A 121 26.91 27.91 17.87
CA SER A 121 26.89 27.50 19.28
C SER A 121 25.54 26.91 19.75
N ASN A 122 24.46 27.11 18.99
CA ASN A 122 23.12 26.59 19.28
C ASN A 122 22.80 25.33 18.47
N GLY A 123 23.76 24.81 17.69
CA GLY A 123 23.57 23.68 16.81
C GLY A 123 22.77 24.01 15.54
N GLN A 124 22.52 25.30 15.26
CA GLN A 124 21.87 25.72 14.02
C GLN A 124 22.90 25.82 12.89
N TYR A 125 22.50 25.42 11.69
CA TYR A 125 23.37 25.53 10.53
C TYR A 125 23.57 26.99 10.14
N SER A 126 24.85 27.33 9.95
CA SER A 126 25.29 28.68 9.61
C SER A 126 24.72 29.17 8.26
N LYS A 127 24.55 30.49 8.11
CA LYS A 127 24.13 31.11 6.85
C LYS A 127 25.12 30.81 5.72
N GLU A 128 26.38 30.57 6.07
CA GLU A 128 27.47 30.14 5.20
C GLU A 128 27.18 28.79 4.54
N LEU A 129 26.59 27.83 5.28
CA LEU A 129 26.20 26.55 4.70
C LEU A 129 25.10 26.71 3.64
N VAL A 130 24.07 27.51 3.95
CA VAL A 130 22.98 27.81 3.00
C VAL A 130 23.55 28.46 1.73
N LYS A 131 24.44 29.45 1.90
CA LYS A 131 25.10 30.13 0.78
C LYS A 131 25.92 29.16 -0.06
N CYS A 132 26.66 28.25 0.58
CA CYS A 132 27.42 27.22 -0.12
C CYS A 132 26.50 26.30 -0.92
N LEU A 133 25.45 25.75 -0.31
CA LEU A 133 24.51 24.85 -0.97
C LEU A 133 23.82 25.50 -2.18
N ARG A 134 23.47 26.79 -2.09
CA ARG A 134 22.89 27.55 -3.22
C ARG A 134 23.90 27.83 -4.34
N SER A 135 25.20 27.73 -4.06
CA SER A 135 26.27 27.89 -5.07
C SER A 135 26.64 26.58 -5.77
N VAL A 136 26.23 25.43 -5.22
CA VAL A 136 26.44 24.12 -5.86
C VAL A 136 25.50 24.00 -7.06
N GLU A 137 26.02 23.45 -8.16
CA GLU A 137 25.21 23.13 -9.33
C GLU A 137 24.07 22.16 -8.98
N SER A 138 22.87 22.42 -9.49
CA SER A 138 21.68 21.62 -9.21
C SER A 138 21.86 20.15 -9.58
N GLU A 139 22.54 19.86 -10.69
CA GLU A 139 22.81 18.49 -11.13
C GLU A 139 23.70 17.76 -10.12
N THR A 140 24.72 18.43 -9.58
CA THR A 140 25.59 17.86 -8.54
C THR A 140 24.79 17.48 -7.29
N LEU A 141 23.87 18.33 -6.84
CA LEU A 141 22.99 18.01 -5.70
C LEU A 141 22.09 16.79 -6.00
N VAL A 142 21.53 16.73 -7.20
CA VAL A 142 20.66 15.64 -7.65
C VAL A 142 21.42 14.32 -7.78
N ILE A 143 22.67 14.32 -8.23
CA ILE A 143 23.51 13.12 -8.29
C ILE A 143 23.93 12.70 -6.87
N ASN A 144 24.40 13.64 -6.06
CA ASN A 144 24.86 13.36 -4.70
C ASN A 144 23.76 12.87 -3.77
N GLN A 145 22.47 13.10 -4.08
CA GLN A 145 21.36 12.51 -3.34
C GLN A 145 21.44 10.97 -3.31
N TRP A 146 21.87 10.36 -4.42
CA TRP A 146 21.97 8.90 -4.54
C TRP A 146 23.23 8.39 -3.85
N HIS A 147 24.36 9.10 -3.93
CA HIS A 147 25.55 8.78 -3.14
C HIS A 147 25.27 8.85 -1.63
N MET A 148 24.56 9.89 -1.18
CA MET A 148 24.09 10.03 0.20
C MET A 148 23.23 8.83 0.59
N HIS A 149 22.27 8.46 -0.26
CA HIS A 149 21.36 7.34 -0.03
C HIS A 149 22.10 6.00 0.07
N LEU A 150 23.04 5.73 -0.84
CA LEU A 150 23.91 4.54 -0.80
C LEU A 150 24.72 4.46 0.50
N LEU A 151 25.28 5.59 0.97
CA LEU A 151 26.05 5.65 2.21
C LEU A 151 25.18 5.36 3.44
N ARG A 152 23.95 5.88 3.48
CA ARG A 152 23.02 5.67 4.61
C ARG A 152 22.52 4.23 4.69
N ASN A 153 22.35 3.55 3.55
CA ASN A 153 21.99 2.13 3.49
C ASN A 153 23.20 1.19 3.42
N GLY A 154 24.43 1.75 3.44
CA GLY A 154 25.67 1.02 3.29
C GLY A 154 26.09 0.21 4.52
N GLU A 155 27.36 -0.21 4.53
CA GLU A 155 27.88 -1.21 5.47
C GLU A 155 27.79 -0.87 6.96
N ASN A 156 27.79 0.44 7.27
CA ASN A 156 27.81 0.96 8.63
C ASN A 156 26.42 1.40 9.11
N SER A 157 25.37 1.16 8.32
CA SER A 157 24.00 1.54 8.67
C SER A 157 23.45 0.71 9.84
N SER A 158 22.47 1.27 10.55
CA SER A 158 21.70 0.56 11.59
C SER A 158 21.14 -0.75 11.05
N ARG A 159 20.46 -0.66 9.89
CA ARG A 159 19.93 -1.81 9.16
C ARG A 159 20.99 -2.87 8.88
N THR A 160 22.13 -2.48 8.31
CA THR A 160 23.20 -3.42 7.96
C THR A 160 23.79 -4.08 9.20
N ASN A 161 23.93 -3.35 10.31
CA ASN A 161 24.37 -3.91 11.59
C ASN A 161 23.36 -4.93 12.14
N GLN A 162 22.05 -4.69 11.99
CA GLN A 162 21.02 -5.66 12.36
C GLN A 162 21.06 -6.92 11.48
N LEU A 163 21.25 -6.76 10.16
CA LEU A 163 21.42 -7.89 9.25
C LEU A 163 22.69 -8.70 9.57
N LYS A 164 23.82 -8.03 9.83
CA LYS A 164 25.08 -8.66 10.29
C LYS A 164 24.84 -9.48 11.55
N LYS A 165 24.09 -8.96 12.52
CA LYS A 165 23.72 -9.67 13.76
C LYS A 165 22.80 -10.87 13.48
N LEU A 166 21.75 -10.69 12.68
CA LEU A 166 20.78 -11.73 12.33
C LEU A 166 21.47 -12.92 11.62
N TYR A 167 22.37 -12.63 10.70
CA TYR A 167 23.09 -13.62 9.90
C TYR A 167 24.46 -14.04 10.48
N ARG A 168 24.81 -13.57 11.69
CA ARG A 168 26.08 -13.86 12.37
C ARG A 168 27.32 -13.59 11.49
N ASN A 169 27.32 -12.46 10.78
CA ASN A 169 28.39 -12.05 9.86
C ASN A 169 28.69 -13.02 8.70
N ARG A 170 27.76 -13.94 8.38
CA ARG A 170 27.91 -14.87 7.24
C ARG A 170 27.45 -14.30 5.91
N ALA A 171 26.70 -13.20 5.93
CA ALA A 171 26.27 -12.52 4.71
C ALA A 171 27.46 -11.85 4.01
N SER A 172 27.48 -11.89 2.67
CA SER A 172 28.55 -11.27 1.90
C SER A 172 28.47 -9.74 1.99
N HIS A 173 29.64 -9.09 1.86
CA HIS A 173 29.77 -7.64 1.78
C HIS A 173 28.84 -7.03 0.72
N HIS A 174 28.85 -7.62 -0.48
CA HIS A 174 28.03 -7.18 -1.59
C HIS A 174 26.53 -7.18 -1.23
N LEU A 175 26.02 -8.28 -0.66
CA LEU A 175 24.61 -8.41 -0.29
C LEU A 175 24.20 -7.41 0.80
N LEU A 176 25.08 -7.13 1.76
CA LEU A 176 24.84 -6.13 2.80
C LEU A 176 24.84 -4.70 2.22
N SER A 177 25.70 -4.41 1.24
CA SER A 177 25.77 -3.10 0.57
C SER A 177 24.57 -2.80 -0.31
N THR A 178 23.85 -3.83 -0.76
CA THR A 178 22.63 -3.74 -1.57
C THR A 178 21.35 -3.90 -0.75
N ALA A 179 21.42 -3.96 0.59
CA ALA A 179 20.24 -4.15 1.43
C ALA A 179 19.43 -2.84 1.60
N GLY A 180 18.10 -2.94 1.70
CA GLY A 180 17.23 -1.82 2.08
C GLY A 180 16.87 -0.80 0.99
N TYR A 181 17.17 -1.05 -0.28
CA TYR A 181 16.80 -0.13 -1.38
C TYR A 181 15.31 -0.17 -1.77
N TYR A 182 14.55 -1.14 -1.28
CA TYR A 182 13.16 -1.30 -1.71
C TYR A 182 12.29 -0.16 -1.18
N PHE A 183 11.63 0.57 -2.09
CA PHE A 183 10.69 1.66 -1.80
C PHE A 183 11.23 2.88 -1.04
N ASP A 184 12.54 3.00 -0.80
CA ASP A 184 13.08 4.16 -0.09
C ASP A 184 13.26 5.38 -1.01
N VAL A 185 12.88 6.55 -0.50
CA VAL A 185 12.91 7.85 -1.20
C VAL A 185 13.94 8.76 -0.51
N PRO A 186 15.03 9.19 -1.20
CA PRO A 186 16.11 9.93 -0.57
C PRO A 186 15.69 11.25 0.07
N PHE A 187 14.89 12.05 -0.62
CA PHE A 187 14.35 13.32 -0.12
C PHE A 187 12.84 13.34 -0.33
N LYS A 188 12.11 13.30 0.78
CA LYS A 188 10.65 13.25 0.87
C LYS A 188 10.15 14.36 1.80
N PRO A 189 8.84 14.69 1.81
CA PRO A 189 8.29 15.68 2.71
C PRO A 189 8.70 15.50 4.17
N VAL A 190 8.93 16.60 4.88
CA VAL A 190 9.45 16.61 6.24
C VAL A 190 8.35 17.06 7.20
N VAL A 191 8.19 16.38 8.33
CA VAL A 191 7.34 16.85 9.43
C VAL A 191 7.94 18.15 9.98
N SER A 192 7.38 19.26 9.53
CA SER A 192 7.82 20.63 9.82
C SER A 192 6.70 21.63 9.52
N ALA A 193 6.54 22.60 10.42
CA ALA A 193 5.63 23.72 10.23
C ALA A 193 6.11 24.66 9.10
N PRO A 194 5.20 25.41 8.46
CA PRO A 194 3.76 25.45 8.70
C PRO A 194 2.97 24.37 7.94
N PHE A 195 3.59 23.70 6.95
CA PHE A 195 2.87 22.81 6.05
C PHE A 195 2.42 21.51 6.73
N LEU A 196 3.31 20.84 7.48
CA LEU A 196 3.01 19.57 8.16
C LEU A 196 3.56 19.62 9.60
N PRO A 197 2.81 20.24 10.53
CA PRO A 197 3.33 20.51 11.88
C PRO A 197 3.51 19.25 12.75
N GLU A 198 2.75 18.19 12.49
CA GLU A 198 2.72 16.93 13.24
C GLU A 198 2.75 15.75 12.26
N TRP A 199 3.04 14.54 12.75
CA TRP A 199 3.01 13.36 11.89
C TRP A 199 1.61 13.10 11.33
N PRO A 200 1.47 12.55 10.12
CA PRO A 200 0.16 12.25 9.55
C PRO A 200 -0.76 11.44 10.48
N TYR A 201 -0.24 10.41 11.15
CA TYR A 201 -1.02 9.62 12.11
C TYR A 201 -1.45 10.42 13.36
N GLU A 202 -0.68 11.42 13.78
CA GLU A 202 -1.02 12.32 14.90
C GLU A 202 -2.12 13.30 14.46
N VAL A 203 -1.97 13.92 13.29
CA VAL A 203 -2.98 14.85 12.75
C VAL A 203 -4.33 14.15 12.61
N LEU A 204 -4.33 12.95 12.05
CA LEU A 204 -5.51 12.10 11.95
C LEU A 204 -6.01 11.73 13.36
N GLY A 205 -5.18 11.09 14.20
CA GLY A 205 -5.56 10.60 15.53
C GLY A 205 -6.02 11.68 16.53
N SER A 206 -5.62 12.94 16.34
CA SER A 206 -5.94 14.05 17.25
C SER A 206 -7.43 14.39 17.32
N GLY A 207 -8.21 13.99 16.31
CA GLY A 207 -9.62 14.42 16.15
C GLY A 207 -9.79 15.92 15.83
N LYS A 208 -8.70 16.68 15.67
CA LYS A 208 -8.73 18.12 15.35
C LYS A 208 -8.91 18.38 13.86
N LEU A 209 -8.62 17.41 13.01
CA LEU A 209 -8.79 17.54 11.56
C LEU A 209 -10.27 17.61 11.20
N ASN A 210 -10.69 18.73 10.62
CA ASN A 210 -12.03 18.87 10.06
C ASN A 210 -12.13 18.10 8.72
N ILE A 211 -12.47 16.82 8.80
CA ILE A 211 -12.69 15.96 7.63
C ILE A 211 -13.93 16.45 6.88
N ARG A 212 -13.71 17.11 5.75
CA ARG A 212 -14.77 17.69 4.90
C ARG A 212 -14.67 17.33 3.43
N HIS A 213 -13.47 17.00 2.93
CA HIS A 213 -13.30 16.69 1.52
C HIS A 213 -13.89 15.33 1.22
N ARG A 214 -14.42 15.19 0.01
CA ARG A 214 -14.78 13.87 -0.52
C ARG A 214 -13.53 13.30 -1.16
N ILE A 215 -13.27 12.02 -0.94
CA ILE A 215 -12.08 11.36 -1.46
C ILE A 215 -12.43 10.11 -2.26
N MET A 216 -11.70 9.91 -3.35
CA MET A 216 -11.59 8.63 -4.02
C MET A 216 -10.16 8.14 -3.84
N LEU A 217 -9.96 6.87 -3.57
CA LEU A 217 -8.63 6.29 -3.43
C LEU A 217 -8.60 4.88 -3.96
N GLY A 218 -7.44 4.38 -4.35
CA GLY A 218 -7.34 3.02 -4.84
C GLY A 218 -5.93 2.55 -5.07
N VAL A 219 -5.86 1.30 -5.51
CA VAL A 219 -4.61 0.55 -5.68
C VAL A 219 -4.67 -0.29 -6.96
N ASN A 220 -3.52 -0.75 -7.40
CA ASN A 220 -3.39 -1.73 -8.47
C ASN A 220 -3.23 -3.14 -7.89
N LYS A 221 -3.50 -4.16 -8.71
CA LYS A 221 -3.37 -5.56 -8.29
C LYS A 221 -1.96 -5.91 -7.82
N ASP A 222 -0.94 -5.44 -8.53
CA ASP A 222 0.47 -5.83 -8.34
C ASP A 222 1.36 -4.61 -8.01
N GLU A 223 0.99 -3.85 -6.98
CA GLU A 223 1.70 -2.64 -6.51
C GLU A 223 3.20 -2.84 -6.28
N GLY A 224 3.58 -3.99 -5.71
CA GLY A 224 4.96 -4.23 -5.31
C GLY A 224 5.90 -4.51 -6.49
N MET A 225 5.36 -4.85 -7.66
CA MET A 225 6.11 -5.47 -8.75
C MET A 225 7.07 -4.51 -9.43
N TYR A 226 6.63 -3.28 -9.73
CA TYR A 226 7.50 -2.29 -10.38
C TYR A 226 8.74 -2.01 -9.52
N HIS A 227 8.51 -1.75 -8.23
CA HIS A 227 9.59 -1.50 -7.28
C HIS A 227 10.44 -2.74 -7.05
N LEU A 228 9.88 -3.95 -7.13
CA LEU A 228 10.63 -5.20 -7.01
C LEU A 228 11.63 -5.32 -8.15
N VAL A 229 11.18 -5.11 -9.39
CA VAL A 229 12.05 -5.15 -10.58
C VAL A 229 13.14 -4.07 -10.50
N GLN A 230 12.79 -2.85 -10.08
CA GLN A 230 13.76 -1.74 -10.03
C GLN A 230 14.75 -1.85 -8.86
N SER A 231 14.31 -2.29 -7.68
CA SER A 231 15.18 -2.39 -6.50
C SER A 231 16.09 -3.61 -6.57
N LEU A 232 15.60 -4.69 -7.20
CA LEU A 232 16.35 -5.93 -7.44
C LEU A 232 16.84 -6.01 -8.89
N ARG A 233 17.18 -4.85 -9.48
CA ARG A 233 17.53 -4.72 -10.89
C ARG A 233 18.57 -5.74 -11.35
N MET A 234 19.55 -6.05 -10.50
CA MET A 234 20.60 -7.03 -10.79
C MET A 234 20.10 -8.45 -11.06
N TYR A 235 18.93 -8.83 -10.53
CA TYR A 235 18.32 -10.14 -10.73
C TYR A 235 17.35 -10.17 -11.91
N PHE A 236 16.67 -9.05 -12.17
CA PHE A 236 15.65 -8.98 -13.23
C PHE A 236 16.20 -8.48 -14.56
N MET A 237 17.25 -7.65 -14.57
CA MET A 237 17.78 -7.02 -15.77
C MET A 237 19.06 -7.71 -16.25
N SER A 238 18.97 -8.37 -17.39
CA SER A 238 20.12 -8.77 -18.23
C SER A 238 20.48 -7.62 -19.20
N PRO A 239 21.54 -7.72 -20.05
CA PRO A 239 21.90 -6.70 -21.04
C PRO A 239 20.84 -6.35 -22.13
N GLY A 240 19.56 -6.65 -21.92
CA GLY A 240 18.43 -6.24 -22.75
C GLY A 240 17.53 -5.20 -22.06
N LEU A 241 16.56 -4.66 -22.81
CA LEU A 241 15.65 -3.60 -22.32
C LEU A 241 14.50 -4.11 -21.45
N TRP A 242 14.28 -5.43 -21.35
CA TRP A 242 13.11 -6.03 -20.71
C TRP A 242 13.49 -6.92 -19.52
N PRO A 243 12.72 -6.89 -18.42
CA PRO A 243 13.00 -7.73 -17.26
C PRO A 243 12.80 -9.22 -17.60
N GLN A 244 13.55 -10.07 -16.92
CA GLN A 244 13.51 -11.52 -17.04
C GLN A 244 13.16 -12.14 -15.69
N MET A 245 12.57 -13.34 -15.73
CA MET A 245 12.32 -14.12 -14.51
C MET A 245 13.67 -14.49 -13.86
N PRO A 246 13.93 -14.11 -12.60
CA PRO A 246 15.23 -14.33 -11.96
C PRO A 246 15.44 -15.82 -11.68
N ARG A 247 16.39 -16.44 -12.39
CA ARG A 247 16.68 -17.89 -12.23
C ARG A 247 17.30 -18.17 -10.87
N GLU A 248 17.98 -17.18 -10.30
CA GLU A 248 18.61 -17.16 -8.99
C GLU A 248 17.60 -17.35 -7.85
N PHE A 249 16.29 -17.16 -8.09
CA PHE A 249 15.26 -17.39 -7.08
C PHE A 249 14.71 -18.82 -7.10
N ARG A 250 15.06 -19.64 -8.11
CA ARG A 250 14.60 -21.02 -8.24
C ARG A 250 15.35 -21.93 -7.26
N HIS A 251 14.65 -22.83 -6.58
CA HIS A 251 15.19 -23.60 -5.45
C HIS A 251 16.54 -24.33 -5.73
N ASP A 252 16.69 -24.93 -6.91
CA ASP A 252 17.88 -25.68 -7.33
C ASP A 252 19.11 -24.82 -7.62
N ILE A 253 18.92 -23.51 -7.86
CA ILE A 253 19.98 -22.53 -8.11
C ILE A 253 20.13 -21.58 -6.89
N ALA A 254 19.08 -21.42 -6.09
CA ALA A 254 18.94 -20.34 -5.14
C ALA A 254 20.04 -20.34 -4.08
N LEU A 255 20.87 -19.29 -4.16
CA LEU A 255 21.88 -18.96 -3.15
C LEU A 255 21.24 -18.43 -1.86
N MET A 256 20.07 -17.80 -1.97
CA MET A 256 19.33 -17.21 -0.85
C MET A 256 17.98 -17.90 -0.66
N ASP A 257 17.61 -18.12 0.60
CA ASP A 257 16.24 -18.53 0.91
C ASP A 257 15.28 -17.33 0.65
N PRO A 258 14.02 -17.55 0.23
CA PRO A 258 13.08 -16.44 0.06
C PRO A 258 12.84 -15.63 1.35
N LEU A 259 12.99 -16.24 2.53
CA LEU A 259 13.00 -15.52 3.80
C LEU A 259 14.15 -14.49 3.87
N ASP A 260 15.31 -14.82 3.29
CA ASP A 260 16.45 -13.91 3.23
C ASP A 260 16.18 -12.77 2.25
N LEU A 261 15.60 -13.04 1.08
CA LEU A 261 15.21 -12.00 0.14
C LEU A 261 14.23 -11.00 0.80
N LEU A 262 13.27 -11.51 1.56
CA LEU A 262 12.36 -10.70 2.36
C LEU A 262 13.13 -9.82 3.38
N ALA A 263 14.06 -10.40 4.14
CA ALA A 263 14.84 -9.69 5.16
C ALA A 263 15.75 -8.60 4.57
N PHE A 264 16.49 -8.91 3.50
CA PHE A 264 17.46 -7.99 2.93
C PHE A 264 16.78 -6.82 2.22
N TYR A 265 15.70 -7.09 1.49
CA TYR A 265 15.18 -6.12 0.54
C TYR A 265 13.84 -5.53 0.96
N ILE A 266 12.89 -6.30 1.49
CA ILE A 266 11.51 -5.80 1.65
C ILE A 266 11.22 -5.28 3.07
N MET A 267 11.69 -5.99 4.10
CA MET A 267 11.31 -5.72 5.49
C MET A 267 12.04 -4.51 6.05
N ASP A 268 11.33 -3.62 6.74
CA ASP A 268 11.91 -2.48 7.47
C ASP A 268 12.84 -2.94 8.61
N GLU A 269 13.81 -2.09 8.97
CA GLU A 269 14.78 -2.38 10.03
C GLU A 269 14.08 -2.76 11.35
N ASN A 270 12.95 -2.16 11.68
CA ASN A 270 12.23 -2.45 12.91
C ASN A 270 11.70 -3.89 13.00
N PHE A 271 11.56 -4.57 11.86
CA PHE A 271 11.04 -5.93 11.77
C PHE A 271 12.11 -6.97 11.39
N LEU A 272 13.40 -6.61 11.41
CA LEU A 272 14.52 -7.52 11.14
C LEU A 272 14.87 -8.43 12.34
N GLN A 273 13.92 -9.28 12.72
CA GLN A 273 14.11 -10.33 13.71
C GLN A 273 13.62 -11.66 13.17
N SER A 274 14.32 -12.75 13.47
CA SER A 274 14.02 -14.10 12.94
C SER A 274 12.54 -14.48 13.09
N VAL A 275 11.94 -14.21 14.25
CA VAL A 275 10.54 -14.55 14.53
C VAL A 275 9.54 -13.68 13.75
N LEU A 276 9.86 -12.40 13.51
CA LEU A 276 9.01 -11.49 12.74
C LEU A 276 9.06 -11.83 11.24
N LEU A 277 10.25 -12.20 10.75
CA LEU A 277 10.44 -12.71 9.39
C LEU A 277 9.68 -14.03 9.18
N GLN A 278 9.79 -14.97 10.12
CA GLN A 278 9.05 -16.23 10.08
C GLN A 278 7.55 -16.03 10.16
N ALA A 279 7.07 -15.08 10.99
CA ALA A 279 5.65 -14.74 11.06
C ALA A 279 5.14 -14.21 9.71
N THR A 280 5.94 -13.36 9.03
CA THR A 280 5.61 -12.84 7.69
C THR A 280 5.59 -13.95 6.64
N VAL A 281 6.63 -14.80 6.64
CA VAL A 281 6.74 -15.95 5.75
C VAL A 281 5.59 -16.94 5.96
N PHE A 282 5.16 -17.14 7.20
CA PHE A 282 4.00 -17.94 7.53
C PHE A 282 2.69 -17.31 7.04
N GLU A 283 2.47 -16.02 7.35
CA GLU A 283 1.24 -15.31 6.97
C GLU A 283 1.03 -15.32 5.45
N TYR A 284 2.10 -15.08 4.69
CA TYR A 284 2.07 -15.04 3.22
C TYR A 284 2.34 -16.39 2.56
N GLN A 285 2.51 -17.46 3.32
CA GLN A 285 2.85 -18.80 2.82
C GLN A 285 4.05 -18.78 1.85
N ILE A 286 5.06 -17.97 2.16
CA ILE A 286 6.25 -17.79 1.32
C ILE A 286 7.05 -19.10 1.39
N PRO A 287 7.42 -19.71 0.24
CA PRO A 287 8.25 -20.90 0.25
C PRO A 287 9.57 -20.62 0.97
N SER A 288 9.92 -21.42 1.98
CA SER A 288 11.15 -21.24 2.74
C SER A 288 11.59 -22.55 3.38
N ARG A 289 12.90 -22.79 3.44
CA ARG A 289 13.49 -23.90 4.20
C ARG A 289 13.11 -23.82 5.69
N ALA A 290 12.88 -22.61 6.21
CA ALA A 290 12.46 -22.41 7.61
C ALA A 290 11.06 -23.00 7.91
N LEU A 291 10.20 -23.13 6.90
CA LEU A 291 8.89 -23.76 7.01
C LEU A 291 8.88 -25.23 6.55
N GLY A 292 10.06 -25.81 6.28
CA GLY A 292 10.17 -27.19 5.80
C GLY A 292 9.76 -27.37 4.32
N THR A 293 9.67 -26.28 3.54
CA THR A 293 9.37 -26.37 2.11
C THR A 293 10.56 -26.97 1.35
N GLY A 294 10.32 -28.05 0.61
CA GLY A 294 11.37 -28.82 -0.07
C GLY A 294 11.75 -28.35 -1.47
N SER A 295 10.96 -27.49 -2.12
CA SER A 295 11.26 -26.91 -3.44
C SER A 295 10.33 -25.73 -3.75
N TRP A 296 10.74 -24.84 -4.65
CA TRP A 296 9.97 -23.69 -5.14
C TRP A 296 10.50 -23.16 -6.48
N THR A 297 9.65 -22.42 -7.18
CA THR A 297 9.93 -21.75 -8.46
C THR A 297 10.24 -20.27 -8.25
N SER A 298 10.94 -19.66 -9.20
CA SER A 298 11.15 -18.20 -9.22
C SER A 298 9.83 -17.43 -9.24
N LEU A 299 8.81 -17.94 -9.94
CA LEU A 299 7.51 -17.28 -10.05
C LEU A 299 6.80 -17.21 -8.69
N GLU A 300 6.84 -18.28 -7.91
CA GLU A 300 6.27 -18.30 -6.54
C GLU A 300 6.96 -17.28 -5.64
N VAL A 301 8.28 -17.20 -5.70
CA VAL A 301 9.07 -16.22 -4.93
C VAL A 301 8.74 -14.79 -5.37
N VAL A 302 8.76 -14.50 -6.67
CA VAL A 302 8.47 -13.17 -7.21
C VAL A 302 7.05 -12.72 -6.86
N LYS A 303 6.05 -13.60 -6.96
CA LYS A 303 4.68 -13.31 -6.54
C LYS A 303 4.59 -13.01 -5.04
N ALA A 304 5.21 -13.84 -4.21
CA ALA A 304 5.22 -13.61 -2.75
C ALA A 304 5.86 -12.27 -2.37
N LEU A 305 7.01 -11.92 -2.95
CA LEU A 305 7.68 -10.65 -2.70
C LEU A 305 6.85 -9.45 -3.21
N ASN A 306 6.20 -9.57 -4.36
CA ASN A 306 5.26 -8.55 -4.87
C ASN A 306 4.07 -8.37 -3.91
N GLU A 307 3.50 -9.45 -3.39
CA GLU A 307 2.36 -9.36 -2.47
C GLU A 307 2.76 -8.72 -1.14
N VAL A 308 3.84 -9.18 -0.51
CA VAL A 308 4.32 -8.58 0.75
C VAL A 308 4.70 -7.11 0.54
N GLY A 309 5.47 -6.83 -0.51
CA GLY A 309 5.92 -5.49 -0.81
C GLY A 309 4.77 -4.55 -1.16
N GLY A 310 3.83 -4.97 -1.99
CA GLY A 310 2.67 -4.16 -2.36
C GLY A 310 1.71 -3.93 -1.19
N ASP A 311 1.47 -4.94 -0.36
CA ASP A 311 0.60 -4.84 0.80
C ASP A 311 1.18 -3.90 1.85
N TYR A 312 2.44 -4.11 2.26
CA TYR A 312 3.10 -3.34 3.30
C TYR A 312 3.32 -1.88 2.88
N ASN A 313 3.76 -1.64 1.64
CA ASN A 313 4.18 -0.30 1.21
C ASN A 313 3.03 0.55 0.66
N ILE A 314 1.97 -0.05 0.10
CA ILE A 314 0.91 0.68 -0.63
C ILE A 314 -0.48 0.30 -0.13
N LYS A 315 -0.90 -0.96 -0.27
CA LYS A 315 -2.32 -1.31 -0.09
C LYS A 315 -2.80 -1.12 1.33
N CYS A 316 -2.03 -1.55 2.33
CA CYS A 316 -2.45 -1.43 3.71
C CYS A 316 -2.45 0.01 4.24
N PRO A 317 -1.45 0.86 3.94
CA PRO A 317 -1.55 2.29 4.21
C PRO A 317 -2.74 2.98 3.54
N VAL A 318 -3.13 2.57 2.32
CA VAL A 318 -4.32 3.10 1.62
C VAL A 318 -5.61 2.66 2.32
N VAL A 319 -5.75 1.38 2.66
CA VAL A 319 -6.91 0.86 3.41
C VAL A 319 -7.02 1.51 4.79
N GLU A 320 -5.90 1.70 5.48
CA GLU A 320 -5.86 2.36 6.78
C GLU A 320 -6.28 3.82 6.69
N PHE A 321 -5.81 4.54 5.67
CA PHE A 321 -6.24 5.92 5.45
C PHE A 321 -7.73 5.99 5.10
N ALA A 322 -8.25 5.07 4.28
CA ALA A 322 -9.68 4.97 3.98
C ALA A 322 -10.50 4.71 5.26
N ASP A 323 -10.07 3.78 6.11
CA ASP A 323 -10.69 3.47 7.40
C ASP A 323 -10.74 4.70 8.30
N PHE A 324 -9.61 5.38 8.44
CA PHE A 324 -9.53 6.58 9.26
C PHE A 324 -10.46 7.68 8.73
N TYR A 325 -10.34 7.99 7.44
CA TYR A 325 -11.07 9.08 6.81
C TYR A 325 -12.58 8.86 6.82
N SER A 326 -13.03 7.61 6.66
CA SER A 326 -14.46 7.23 6.70
C SER A 326 -15.16 7.47 8.04
N ARG A 327 -14.41 7.68 9.13
CA ARG A 327 -14.96 8.01 10.46
C ARG A 327 -15.40 9.47 10.58
N GLY A 328 -15.02 10.32 9.62
CA GLY A 328 -15.45 11.72 9.60
C GLY A 328 -16.97 11.83 9.42
N PRO A 329 -17.68 12.70 10.17
CA PRO A 329 -19.14 12.76 10.19
C PRO A 329 -19.78 13.04 8.82
N ASN A 330 -19.04 13.67 7.90
CA ASN A 330 -19.47 13.97 6.53
C ASN A 330 -18.55 13.36 5.47
N ALA A 331 -17.72 12.39 5.84
CA ALA A 331 -16.77 11.80 4.92
C ALA A 331 -17.48 11.00 3.83
N GLN A 332 -17.12 11.25 2.58
CA GLN A 332 -17.45 10.37 1.46
C GLN A 332 -16.14 9.82 0.92
N VAL A 333 -16.05 8.50 0.95
CA VAL A 333 -14.86 7.74 0.59
C VAL A 333 -15.29 6.74 -0.47
N PHE A 334 -14.54 6.63 -1.56
CA PHE A 334 -14.74 5.64 -2.62
C PHE A 334 -13.43 4.90 -2.84
N LEU A 335 -13.43 3.56 -2.68
CA LEU A 335 -12.24 2.73 -2.79
C LEU A 335 -12.29 1.89 -4.08
N TYR A 336 -11.17 1.80 -4.82
CA TYR A 336 -11.04 0.90 -5.97
C TYR A 336 -9.80 0.00 -5.94
N SER A 337 -9.88 -1.08 -6.71
CA SER A 337 -8.78 -1.96 -7.13
C SER A 337 -8.74 -2.00 -8.66
N PHE A 338 -7.65 -1.54 -9.27
CA PHE A 338 -7.42 -1.65 -10.71
C PHE A 338 -6.74 -2.98 -11.02
N GLU A 339 -7.41 -3.83 -11.80
CA GLU A 339 -7.01 -5.22 -12.01
C GLU A 339 -6.89 -5.61 -13.50
N HIS A 340 -6.99 -4.63 -14.39
CA HIS A 340 -6.80 -4.85 -15.82
C HIS A 340 -5.33 -4.81 -16.23
N ARG A 341 -4.88 -5.84 -16.93
CA ARG A 341 -3.56 -5.84 -17.58
C ARG A 341 -3.74 -5.55 -19.06
N THR A 342 -3.09 -4.50 -19.55
CA THR A 342 -3.16 -4.13 -20.96
C THR A 342 -2.63 -5.24 -21.86
N THR A 343 -3.40 -5.59 -22.89
CA THR A 343 -3.10 -6.69 -23.82
C THR A 343 -1.84 -6.41 -24.63
N GLY A 344 -1.64 -5.15 -25.05
CA GLY A 344 -0.46 -4.71 -25.81
C GLY A 344 0.81 -4.52 -24.98
N LEU A 345 0.75 -4.67 -23.65
CA LEU A 345 1.87 -4.38 -22.78
C LEU A 345 3.07 -5.29 -23.06
N THR A 346 4.20 -4.68 -23.35
CA THR A 346 5.46 -5.34 -23.73
C THR A 346 6.23 -5.95 -22.56
N TRP A 347 5.92 -5.56 -21.32
CA TRP A 347 6.48 -6.18 -20.13
C TRP A 347 6.05 -7.65 -20.04
N PRO A 348 6.86 -8.57 -19.48
CA PRO A 348 6.47 -9.97 -19.35
C PRO A 348 5.16 -10.18 -18.60
N GLU A 349 4.38 -11.19 -18.96
CA GLU A 349 3.05 -11.47 -18.38
C GLU A 349 3.06 -11.59 -16.84
N TRP A 350 4.13 -12.17 -16.27
CA TRP A 350 4.28 -12.34 -14.82
C TRP A 350 4.35 -11.03 -14.03
N THR A 351 4.54 -9.89 -14.69
CA THR A 351 4.57 -8.57 -14.06
C THR A 351 3.18 -8.08 -13.64
N GLY A 352 2.11 -8.72 -14.15
CA GLY A 352 0.74 -8.45 -13.70
C GLY A 352 0.28 -7.02 -13.99
N VAL A 353 -0.42 -6.41 -13.03
CA VAL A 353 -0.95 -5.03 -13.12
C VAL A 353 -0.15 -4.14 -12.18
N MET A 354 0.98 -3.65 -12.69
CA MET A 354 1.92 -2.88 -11.89
C MET A 354 1.36 -1.51 -11.52
N GLN A 355 1.92 -0.92 -10.46
CA GLN A 355 1.67 0.45 -10.04
C GLN A 355 1.80 1.45 -11.21
N GLY A 356 0.81 2.34 -11.39
CA GLY A 356 0.81 3.43 -12.38
C GLY A 356 0.16 3.12 -13.72
N TYR A 357 -0.13 1.85 -14.03
CA TYR A 357 -0.74 1.46 -15.31
C TYR A 357 -2.21 1.88 -15.45
N GLU A 358 -2.89 2.18 -14.33
CA GLU A 358 -4.24 2.74 -14.35
C GLU A 358 -4.25 4.17 -14.93
N ALA A 359 -3.12 4.89 -14.86
CA ALA A 359 -2.98 6.22 -15.41
C ALA A 359 -3.22 6.27 -16.93
N GLU A 360 -2.85 5.22 -17.66
CA GLU A 360 -3.09 5.11 -19.11
C GLU A 360 -4.59 5.20 -19.43
N TYR A 361 -5.42 4.55 -18.62
CA TYR A 361 -6.87 4.53 -18.79
C TYR A 361 -7.52 5.82 -18.30
N ILE A 362 -7.00 6.43 -17.23
CA ILE A 362 -7.48 7.70 -16.66
C ILE A 362 -7.20 8.87 -17.61
N PHE A 363 -6.05 8.89 -18.28
CA PHE A 363 -5.67 9.95 -19.22
C PHE A 363 -6.07 9.67 -20.67
N GLY A 364 -6.75 8.56 -20.94
CA GLY A 364 -7.27 8.25 -22.27
C GLY A 364 -6.19 7.86 -23.29
N ALA A 365 -5.10 7.22 -22.85
CA ALA A 365 -4.07 6.68 -23.74
C ALA A 365 -4.64 5.78 -24.87
N PRO A 366 -5.70 4.96 -24.64
CA PRO A 366 -6.36 4.20 -25.72
C PRO A 366 -6.96 5.05 -26.86
N PHE A 367 -7.12 6.36 -26.66
CA PHE A 367 -7.61 7.31 -27.66
C PHE A 367 -6.52 8.23 -28.22
N ASN A 368 -5.28 8.13 -27.70
CA ASN A 368 -4.17 8.98 -28.10
C ASN A 368 -3.30 8.29 -29.15
N GLN A 369 -3.40 8.71 -30.41
CA GLN A 369 -2.66 8.10 -31.51
C GLN A 369 -1.13 8.21 -31.33
N ALA A 370 -0.64 9.34 -30.80
CA ALA A 370 0.80 9.52 -30.58
C ALA A 370 1.36 8.55 -29.52
N PHE A 371 0.55 8.23 -28.49
CA PHE A 371 0.91 7.19 -27.51
C PHE A 371 0.93 5.82 -28.17
N ILE A 372 -0.13 5.48 -28.93
CA ILE A 372 -0.28 4.18 -29.59
C ILE A 372 0.87 3.92 -30.57
N ASP A 373 1.25 4.93 -31.36
CA ASP A 373 2.34 4.83 -32.34
C ASP A 373 3.71 4.61 -31.69
N HIS A 374 3.91 5.11 -30.46
CA HIS A 374 5.20 5.04 -29.77
C HIS A 374 5.33 3.82 -28.83
N TYR A 375 4.24 3.36 -28.22
CA TYR A 375 4.28 2.36 -27.15
C TYR A 375 3.62 1.04 -27.57
N TYR A 376 2.28 0.96 -27.57
CA TYR A 376 1.53 -0.25 -27.94
C TYR A 376 0.05 0.03 -28.22
N ASN A 377 -0.59 -0.93 -28.89
CA ASN A 377 -2.01 -0.90 -29.25
C ASN A 377 -2.92 -1.32 -28.09
N PHE A 378 -4.16 -0.82 -28.13
CA PHE A 378 -5.24 -1.17 -27.21
C PHE A 378 -6.41 -1.84 -27.93
N THR A 379 -7.06 -2.78 -27.26
CA THR A 379 -8.29 -3.45 -27.76
C THR A 379 -9.48 -2.50 -27.74
N LEU A 380 -10.58 -2.90 -28.41
CA LEU A 380 -11.83 -2.16 -28.32
C LEU A 380 -12.37 -2.12 -26.87
N GLU A 381 -12.11 -3.17 -26.09
CA GLU A 381 -12.66 -3.29 -24.74
C GLU A 381 -11.85 -2.45 -23.75
N GLU A 382 -10.55 -2.27 -24.01
CA GLU A 382 -9.69 -1.33 -23.29
C GLU A 382 -10.08 0.13 -23.55
N LYS A 383 -10.52 0.45 -24.78
CA LYS A 383 -11.10 1.78 -25.07
C LYS A 383 -12.37 2.01 -24.28
N ARG A 384 -13.28 1.03 -24.23
CA ARG A 384 -14.51 1.12 -23.41
C ARG A 384 -14.20 1.25 -21.93
N LEU A 385 -13.25 0.47 -21.41
CA LEU A 385 -12.80 0.55 -20.02
C LEU A 385 -12.23 1.95 -19.71
N SER A 386 -11.43 2.53 -20.61
CA SER A 386 -10.91 3.89 -20.44
C SER A 386 -12.01 4.95 -20.48
N GLU A 387 -13.02 4.82 -21.35
CA GLU A 387 -14.22 5.67 -21.33
C GLU A 387 -14.94 5.64 -19.98
N GLU A 388 -15.14 4.45 -19.41
CA GLU A 388 -15.79 4.28 -18.10
C GLU A 388 -14.96 4.88 -16.96
N ILE A 389 -13.65 4.62 -16.95
CA ILE A 389 -12.72 5.17 -15.94
C ILE A 389 -12.67 6.71 -16.01
N MET A 390 -12.52 7.28 -17.21
CA MET A 390 -12.56 8.73 -17.39
C MET A 390 -13.89 9.32 -16.93
N GLN A 391 -15.00 8.61 -17.15
CA GLN A 391 -16.30 9.04 -16.67
C GLN A 391 -16.39 9.04 -15.13
N PHE A 392 -15.89 7.99 -14.44
CA PHE A 392 -15.86 7.97 -12.98
C PHE A 392 -15.03 9.11 -12.39
N TRP A 393 -13.84 9.37 -12.94
CA TRP A 393 -12.96 10.46 -12.47
C TRP A 393 -13.60 11.83 -12.69
N THR A 394 -14.19 12.07 -13.86
CA THR A 394 -14.81 13.36 -14.19
C THR A 394 -16.13 13.59 -13.46
N ASN A 395 -16.91 12.53 -13.18
CA ASN A 395 -18.08 12.59 -12.31
C ASN A 395 -17.67 12.97 -10.89
N PHE A 396 -16.68 12.27 -10.35
CA PHE A 396 -16.20 12.55 -9.01
C PHE A 396 -15.70 13.99 -8.89
N ALA A 397 -14.93 14.48 -9.87
CA ALA A 397 -14.48 15.86 -9.92
C ALA A 397 -15.66 16.87 -9.95
N SER A 398 -16.74 16.53 -10.64
CA SER A 398 -17.89 17.42 -10.81
C SER A 398 -18.83 17.42 -9.59
N THR A 399 -19.14 16.24 -9.04
CA THR A 399 -20.23 16.06 -8.05
C THR A 399 -19.72 15.63 -6.68
N GLY A 400 -18.54 15.01 -6.62
CA GLY A 400 -18.00 14.36 -5.43
C GLY A 400 -18.42 12.92 -5.28
N SER A 401 -19.12 12.37 -6.27
CA SER A 401 -19.40 10.95 -6.39
C SER A 401 -18.94 10.46 -7.77
N PRO A 402 -18.31 9.27 -7.88
CA PRO A 402 -18.04 8.68 -9.18
C PRO A 402 -19.33 8.33 -9.94
N ASN A 403 -20.47 8.22 -9.24
CA ASN A 403 -21.77 7.91 -9.83
C ASN A 403 -22.42 9.12 -10.49
N LEU A 404 -23.29 8.86 -11.46
CA LEU A 404 -24.13 9.87 -12.10
C LEU A 404 -25.43 10.10 -11.32
N ASN A 405 -25.95 11.32 -11.40
CA ASN A 405 -27.38 11.54 -11.21
C ASN A 405 -28.15 10.91 -12.39
N PRO A 406 -29.29 10.24 -12.19
CA PRO A 406 -30.10 9.64 -13.26
C PRO A 406 -30.69 10.72 -14.20
N GLY A 407 -29.89 11.30 -15.09
CA GLY A 407 -30.35 12.31 -16.05
C GLY A 407 -29.29 13.23 -16.66
N GLU A 408 -28.09 13.36 -16.11
CA GLU A 408 -27.17 14.45 -16.50
C GLU A 408 -26.24 14.17 -17.69
N PHE A 409 -26.12 12.93 -18.19
CA PHE A 409 -25.29 12.64 -19.37
C PHE A 409 -25.84 11.45 -20.18
N HIS A 410 -25.64 11.49 -21.51
CA HIS A 410 -25.84 10.35 -22.40
C HIS A 410 -24.74 9.30 -22.19
N THR A 411 -24.67 8.68 -21.00
CA THR A 411 -23.88 7.46 -20.84
C THR A 411 -24.65 6.28 -21.42
N ARG A 412 -23.96 5.42 -22.17
CA ARG A 412 -24.56 4.18 -22.69
C ARG A 412 -24.96 3.22 -21.57
N ASN A 413 -24.40 3.38 -20.37
CA ASN A 413 -24.60 2.48 -19.24
C ASN A 413 -25.16 3.25 -18.03
N LYS A 414 -26.49 3.23 -17.87
CA LYS A 414 -27.21 3.82 -16.72
C LYS A 414 -27.07 3.00 -15.43
N GLU A 415 -26.32 1.90 -15.48
CA GLU A 415 -26.18 0.92 -14.38
C GLU A 415 -24.79 0.98 -13.71
N LEU A 416 -23.90 1.90 -14.10
CA LEU A 416 -22.60 2.10 -13.44
C LEU A 416 -22.81 2.74 -12.06
N TYR A 417 -22.78 1.89 -11.03
CA TYR A 417 -22.95 2.28 -9.63
C TYR A 417 -21.78 1.79 -8.78
N TRP A 418 -21.22 2.71 -8.00
CA TRP A 418 -20.07 2.53 -7.13
C TRP A 418 -20.47 2.88 -5.71
N ASP A 419 -20.49 1.87 -4.84
CA ASP A 419 -20.85 2.03 -3.44
C ASP A 419 -19.87 2.95 -2.69
N ARG A 420 -20.42 3.73 -1.76
CA ARG A 420 -19.60 4.44 -0.79
C ARG A 420 -18.87 3.44 0.09
N TYR A 421 -17.60 3.72 0.37
CA TYR A 421 -16.74 2.91 1.23
C TYR A 421 -17.29 2.82 2.66
N GLU A 422 -17.33 1.60 3.20
CA GLU A 422 -17.65 1.32 4.60
C GLU A 422 -16.66 0.29 5.19
N THR A 423 -16.10 0.59 6.36
CA THR A 423 -14.98 -0.11 7.01
C THR A 423 -15.16 -1.63 7.18
N TYR A 424 -16.39 -2.13 7.18
CA TYR A 424 -16.69 -3.56 7.34
C TYR A 424 -17.62 -4.10 6.25
N SER A 425 -17.87 -3.32 5.20
CA SER A 425 -18.65 -3.77 4.05
C SER A 425 -17.72 -4.23 2.92
N PRO A 426 -17.67 -5.55 2.63
CA PRO A 426 -16.88 -6.08 1.53
C PRO A 426 -17.41 -5.66 0.14
N GLN A 427 -18.61 -5.08 0.05
CA GLN A 427 -19.20 -4.59 -1.21
C GLN A 427 -18.72 -3.18 -1.58
N SER A 428 -17.92 -2.54 -0.74
CA SER A 428 -17.61 -1.12 -0.86
C SER A 428 -16.31 -0.79 -1.62
N VAL A 429 -15.76 -1.78 -2.35
CA VAL A 429 -14.58 -1.66 -3.20
C VAL A 429 -14.95 -1.96 -4.65
N ALA A 430 -14.76 -0.99 -5.55
CA ALA A 430 -14.95 -1.19 -6.98
C ALA A 430 -13.73 -1.91 -7.59
N VAL A 431 -13.97 -2.92 -8.43
CA VAL A 431 -12.92 -3.58 -9.21
C VAL A 431 -13.01 -3.05 -10.64
N LEU A 432 -11.92 -2.45 -11.11
CA LEU A 432 -11.83 -1.89 -12.46
C LEU A 432 -11.09 -2.91 -13.36
N SER A 433 -11.85 -3.63 -14.16
CA SER A 433 -11.36 -4.63 -15.13
C SER A 433 -12.27 -4.70 -16.36
N GLU A 434 -11.80 -5.27 -17.47
CA GLU A 434 -12.68 -5.59 -18.60
C GLU A 434 -13.86 -6.48 -18.17
N SER A 435 -15.06 -6.20 -18.69
CA SER A 435 -16.23 -7.07 -18.51
C SER A 435 -16.03 -8.34 -19.35
N SER A 436 -15.94 -9.51 -18.71
CA SER A 436 -15.82 -10.78 -19.44
C SER A 436 -17.04 -11.02 -20.32
N SER A 437 -16.89 -10.92 -21.63
CA SER A 437 -17.82 -11.55 -22.57
C SER A 437 -17.71 -13.06 -22.41
N SER A 438 -18.84 -13.74 -22.24
CA SER A 438 -18.91 -15.18 -22.09
C SER A 438 -18.41 -15.89 -23.36
N SER A 439 -17.13 -16.25 -23.41
CA SER A 439 -16.63 -17.25 -24.34
C SER A 439 -16.68 -18.62 -23.67
N SER A 440 -17.73 -19.37 -23.96
CA SER A 440 -17.80 -20.80 -23.72
C SER A 440 -16.60 -21.51 -24.35
N SER A 441 -15.68 -22.02 -23.53
CA SER A 441 -14.76 -23.07 -23.96
C SER A 441 -14.74 -24.17 -22.89
N SER A 442 -15.35 -25.28 -23.27
CA SER A 442 -15.25 -26.58 -22.63
C SER A 442 -13.80 -27.06 -22.64
N SER A 443 -13.23 -27.40 -21.49
CA SER A 443 -12.24 -28.49 -21.39
C SER A 443 -12.05 -28.96 -19.95
N SER A 444 -12.69 -30.10 -19.68
CA SER A 444 -12.21 -31.24 -18.88
C SER A 444 -11.07 -31.02 -17.86
N SER A 445 -11.45 -31.05 -16.58
CA SER A 445 -10.57 -31.47 -15.48
C SER A 445 -10.27 -32.97 -15.56
N PRO A 446 -9.04 -33.45 -15.30
CA PRO A 446 -8.83 -34.80 -14.81
C PRO A 446 -8.83 -34.78 -13.27
N SER A 447 -9.94 -35.23 -12.69
CA SER A 447 -10.06 -35.51 -11.26
C SER A 447 -9.44 -36.87 -10.93
N LEU A 448 -8.45 -36.87 -10.02
CA LEU A 448 -8.06 -38.05 -9.26
C LEU A 448 -9.25 -38.49 -8.39
N GLY A 449 -9.68 -39.73 -8.61
CA GLY A 449 -10.87 -40.29 -7.98
C GLY A 449 -10.66 -40.74 -6.54
N ILE A 450 -11.74 -40.70 -5.77
CA ILE A 450 -12.06 -41.71 -4.75
C ILE A 450 -13.57 -41.96 -4.81
N SER A 451 -13.90 -43.24 -4.92
CA SER A 451 -15.21 -43.89 -5.01
C SER A 451 -16.13 -43.66 -3.80
N GLY A 452 -17.46 -43.66 -4.02
CA GLY A 452 -18.39 -44.02 -2.96
C GLY A 452 -19.86 -43.62 -3.14
N VAL A 453 -20.63 -44.54 -3.72
CA VAL A 453 -22.05 -44.84 -3.42
C VAL A 453 -23.14 -43.92 -4.00
N SER A 454 -23.92 -44.54 -4.87
CA SER A 454 -25.20 -44.18 -5.45
C SER A 454 -26.36 -44.16 -4.45
N VAL A 455 -27.28 -43.18 -4.57
CA VAL A 455 -28.69 -43.36 -4.23
C VAL A 455 -29.57 -42.66 -5.28
N SER A 456 -30.62 -43.36 -5.64
CA SER A 456 -31.50 -43.27 -6.80
C SER A 456 -32.69 -42.29 -6.65
N SER A 457 -33.10 -41.74 -7.81
CA SER A 457 -34.48 -41.54 -8.30
C SER A 457 -35.56 -40.98 -7.37
N VAL A 458 -36.16 -39.84 -7.73
CA VAL A 458 -37.62 -39.69 -7.84
C VAL A 458 -37.96 -38.75 -9.01
N SER A 459 -38.92 -39.19 -9.82
CA SER A 459 -39.45 -38.56 -11.04
C SER A 459 -40.64 -37.63 -10.77
N SER A 460 -40.65 -36.54 -11.54
CA SER A 460 -41.78 -35.80 -12.14
C SER A 460 -43.22 -36.25 -11.90
N SER A 461 -44.10 -35.28 -11.60
CA SER A 461 -45.44 -35.14 -12.22
C SER A 461 -46.09 -33.78 -11.96
N GLU A 462 -46.88 -33.34 -12.96
CA GLU A 462 -47.89 -32.25 -13.01
C GLU A 462 -47.41 -30.91 -13.62
N ILE A 463 -47.56 -30.66 -14.95
CA ILE A 463 -48.79 -30.41 -15.78
C ILE A 463 -49.48 -29.13 -15.31
N SER A 464 -49.86 -28.10 -16.07
CA SER A 464 -49.88 -27.66 -17.48
C SER A 464 -50.29 -26.18 -17.41
N SER A 465 -49.85 -25.24 -18.26
CA SER A 465 -50.52 -24.90 -19.52
C SER A 465 -50.14 -23.43 -19.84
N PHE A 466 -49.60 -23.15 -21.03
CA PHE A 466 -50.17 -22.22 -22.01
C PHE A 466 -49.17 -21.92 -23.14
N LYS A 467 -49.77 -21.71 -24.31
CA LYS A 467 -49.20 -21.76 -25.66
C LYS A 467 -48.22 -20.62 -25.97
N THR A 468 -47.21 -21.00 -26.74
CA THR A 468 -46.28 -20.17 -27.51
C THR A 468 -47.01 -19.24 -28.50
N ARG A 469 -46.64 -17.97 -28.49
CA ARG A 469 -46.59 -17.13 -29.70
C ARG A 469 -45.22 -16.46 -29.70
N ASN A 470 -44.44 -16.74 -30.74
CA ASN A 470 -43.15 -16.10 -31.00
C ASN A 470 -43.33 -14.58 -31.10
N ASP A 471 -42.73 -13.86 -30.17
CA ASP A 471 -42.27 -12.49 -30.37
C ASP A 471 -40.76 -12.49 -30.11
N ASP A 472 -40.00 -12.46 -31.20
CA ASP A 472 -38.55 -12.60 -31.24
C ASP A 472 -37.81 -11.29 -30.88
N SER A 473 -38.42 -10.41 -30.08
CA SER A 473 -37.89 -9.07 -29.80
C SER A 473 -37.66 -8.70 -28.33
N ARG A 474 -37.91 -9.60 -27.37
CA ARG A 474 -37.59 -9.36 -25.95
C ARG A 474 -37.09 -10.62 -25.25
N LYS A 475 -35.84 -10.98 -25.49
CA LYS A 475 -35.09 -11.75 -24.51
C LYS A 475 -34.79 -10.82 -23.34
N HIS A 476 -35.60 -10.90 -22.29
CA HIS A 476 -35.20 -10.37 -21.00
C HIS A 476 -33.91 -11.07 -20.58
N MET A 477 -32.79 -10.36 -20.62
CA MET A 477 -31.66 -10.69 -19.75
C MET A 477 -32.09 -10.32 -18.35
N VAL A 478 -32.67 -11.30 -17.64
CA VAL A 478 -32.60 -11.30 -16.18
C VAL A 478 -31.13 -11.57 -15.87
N PHE A 479 -30.35 -10.49 -15.69
CA PHE A 479 -29.03 -10.58 -15.09
C PHE A 479 -29.21 -10.89 -13.60
N THR A 480 -29.55 -12.13 -13.28
CA THR A 480 -29.01 -12.69 -12.04
C THR A 480 -27.53 -12.89 -12.32
N LEU A 481 -26.73 -11.88 -11.95
CA LEU A 481 -25.28 -12.00 -11.88
C LEU A 481 -24.98 -13.35 -11.21
N PRO A 482 -24.25 -14.28 -11.85
CA PRO A 482 -23.61 -15.33 -11.09
C PRO A 482 -22.68 -14.59 -10.15
N ARG A 483 -22.98 -14.60 -8.84
CA ARG A 483 -22.21 -13.95 -7.76
C ARG A 483 -20.77 -13.78 -8.20
N SER A 484 -20.45 -12.57 -8.67
CA SER A 484 -19.11 -12.23 -9.09
C SER A 484 -18.21 -12.50 -7.89
N TYR A 485 -17.00 -13.00 -8.15
CA TYR A 485 -15.97 -13.13 -7.14
C TYR A 485 -15.58 -11.71 -6.70
N ILE A 486 -16.38 -11.14 -5.80
CA ILE A 486 -16.10 -9.91 -5.07
C ILE A 486 -14.79 -10.16 -4.33
N SER A 487 -13.77 -9.31 -4.53
CA SER A 487 -12.65 -9.18 -3.60
C SER A 487 -13.21 -8.71 -2.26
N LYS A 488 -13.76 -9.65 -1.49
CA LYS A 488 -14.37 -9.37 -0.20
C LYS A 488 -13.25 -8.93 0.72
N ASN A 489 -13.19 -7.64 1.00
CA ASN A 489 -12.26 -7.03 1.98
C ASN A 489 -10.81 -6.90 1.46
N LEU A 490 -10.52 -5.90 0.61
CA LEU A 490 -9.19 -5.59 0.02
C LEU A 490 -8.05 -5.90 1.01
N ARG A 491 -7.52 -7.13 0.91
CA ARG A 491 -6.45 -7.70 1.73
C ARG A 491 -6.50 -7.34 3.23
N ARG A 492 -7.68 -7.16 3.82
CA ARG A 492 -7.83 -6.67 5.22
C ARG A 492 -7.17 -7.57 6.26
N HIS A 493 -7.18 -8.87 6.05
CA HIS A 493 -6.48 -9.82 6.91
C HIS A 493 -5.00 -9.47 7.01
N TYR A 494 -4.35 -9.28 5.87
CA TYR A 494 -2.94 -8.88 5.79
C TYR A 494 -2.72 -7.48 6.37
N CYS A 495 -3.65 -6.55 6.17
CA CYS A 495 -3.53 -5.22 6.77
C CYS A 495 -3.67 -5.23 8.29
N MET A 496 -4.49 -6.12 8.87
CA MET A 496 -4.49 -6.35 10.33
C MET A 496 -3.18 -6.99 10.79
N PHE A 497 -2.60 -7.90 10.00
CA PHE A 497 -1.30 -8.47 10.29
C PHE A 497 -0.21 -7.38 10.39
N TRP A 498 -0.13 -6.50 9.39
CA TRP A 498 0.85 -5.41 9.36
C TRP A 498 0.60 -4.31 10.40
N ARG A 499 -0.66 -3.93 10.61
CA ARG A 499 -1.01 -2.81 11.50
C ARG A 499 -0.99 -3.19 12.98
N GLU A 500 -1.39 -4.41 13.31
CA GLU A 500 -1.65 -4.80 14.70
C GLU A 500 -0.79 -5.99 15.12
N GLN A 501 -0.89 -7.12 14.41
CA GLN A 501 -0.34 -8.38 14.91
C GLN A 501 1.20 -8.38 14.94
N LEU A 502 1.85 -7.94 13.86
CA LEU A 502 3.30 -7.93 13.75
C LEU A 502 3.95 -6.88 14.67
N PRO A 503 3.44 -5.63 14.77
CA PRO A 503 3.90 -4.68 15.78
C PRO A 503 3.73 -5.17 17.22
N MET A 504 2.57 -5.75 17.57
CA MET A 504 2.35 -6.32 18.91
C MET A 504 3.33 -7.45 19.23
N LEU A 505 3.64 -8.31 18.25
CA LEU A 505 4.63 -9.37 18.41
C LEU A 505 6.03 -8.77 18.65
N ARG A 506 6.42 -7.75 17.89
CA ARG A 506 7.68 -7.01 18.08
C ARG A 506 7.80 -6.42 19.49
N GLU A 507 6.77 -5.74 19.97
CA GLU A 507 6.76 -5.13 21.30
C GLU A 507 6.96 -6.17 22.41
N ARG A 508 6.29 -7.33 22.31
CA ARG A 508 6.47 -8.42 23.26
C ARG A 508 7.89 -8.98 23.27
N ILE A 509 8.52 -9.09 22.10
CA ILE A 509 9.92 -9.56 22.00
C ILE A 509 10.87 -8.56 22.65
N LEU A 510 10.69 -7.26 22.38
CA LEU A 510 11.50 -6.20 22.99
C LEU A 510 11.34 -6.18 24.51
N TYR A 511 10.11 -6.28 25.01
CA TYR A 511 9.82 -6.33 26.45
C TYR A 511 10.54 -7.52 27.12
N ASN A 512 10.46 -8.72 26.53
CA ASN A 512 11.11 -9.90 27.07
C ASN A 512 12.65 -9.83 27.01
N SER A 513 13.21 -9.16 26.00
CA SER A 513 14.66 -8.93 25.92
C SER A 513 15.16 -7.98 27.02
N ALA A 514 14.35 -6.98 27.39
CA ALA A 514 14.63 -6.08 28.50
C ALA A 514 14.58 -6.81 29.86
N CYS A 515 13.65 -7.76 30.04
CA CYS A 515 13.61 -8.62 31.23
C CYS A 515 14.88 -9.46 31.41
N LYS A 516 15.49 -9.97 30.33
CA LYS A 516 16.78 -10.69 30.41
C LYS A 516 17.96 -9.81 30.81
N SER A 517 17.86 -8.48 30.65
CA SER A 517 18.91 -7.52 31.03
C SER A 517 18.81 -7.02 32.49
N ARG A 518 17.70 -7.30 33.19
CA ARG A 518 17.53 -7.04 34.62
C ARG A 518 17.56 -8.35 35.39
N GLN A 519 18.75 -8.85 35.72
CA GLN A 519 18.87 -9.84 36.80
C GLN A 519 18.65 -9.12 38.14
N PRO A 520 17.79 -9.64 39.03
CA PRO A 520 17.67 -9.10 40.39
C PRO A 520 18.93 -9.45 41.19
N THR A 521 19.60 -8.45 41.74
CA THR A 521 20.85 -8.61 42.50
C THR A 521 20.67 -9.14 43.93
N THR A 522 19.46 -9.44 44.39
CA THR A 522 19.25 -10.02 45.72
C THR A 522 18.01 -10.91 45.76
N GLN A 523 18.16 -12.06 46.43
CA GLN A 523 17.22 -13.18 46.50
C GLN A 523 15.93 -12.93 47.33
N HIS A 524 15.49 -11.67 47.51
CA HIS A 524 14.47 -11.32 48.51
C HIS A 524 13.27 -10.49 48.03
N GLU A 525 12.89 -10.58 46.75
CA GLU A 525 11.59 -10.04 46.29
C GLU A 525 10.84 -11.07 45.45
N MET A 526 10.34 -12.12 46.11
CA MET A 526 9.34 -13.05 45.56
C MET A 526 8.11 -13.11 46.47
N THR A 527 7.50 -11.97 46.77
CA THR A 527 6.13 -11.89 47.33
C THR A 527 5.54 -10.49 47.10
N GLY A 528 5.12 -10.19 45.87
CA GLY A 528 4.36 -8.98 45.55
C GLY A 528 3.01 -9.33 44.92
N ASN A 529 1.94 -9.27 45.71
CA ASN A 529 0.56 -9.53 45.32
C ASN A 529 0.13 -8.72 44.07
N ILE A 530 -0.31 -9.41 43.02
CA ILE A 530 -1.04 -8.79 41.91
C ILE A 530 -2.42 -8.39 42.43
N ASN A 531 -2.66 -7.09 42.52
CA ASN A 531 -3.87 -6.50 43.06
C ASN A 531 -5.04 -6.72 42.08
N LYS A 532 -6.19 -7.20 42.58
CA LYS A 532 -7.38 -7.62 41.81
C LYS A 532 -8.04 -6.51 40.97
N GLN A 533 -7.68 -5.24 41.18
CA GLN A 533 -8.28 -4.09 40.50
C GLN A 533 -7.87 -3.93 39.02
N SER A 534 -6.71 -4.43 38.59
CA SER A 534 -6.24 -4.28 37.20
C SER A 534 -6.96 -5.19 36.20
N ILE A 535 -7.64 -6.22 36.70
CA ILE A 535 -8.40 -7.18 35.87
C ILE A 535 -9.83 -6.67 35.63
N GLU A 536 -10.41 -5.92 36.56
CA GLU A 536 -11.77 -5.38 36.43
C GLU A 536 -11.85 -4.19 35.46
N SER A 537 -10.74 -3.48 35.23
CA SER A 537 -10.68 -2.38 34.23
C SER A 537 -10.69 -2.87 32.77
N PHE A 538 -10.36 -4.14 32.51
CA PHE A 538 -10.35 -4.71 31.15
C PHE A 538 -11.72 -5.25 30.73
N GLY A 539 -12.57 -5.63 31.70
CA GLY A 539 -13.91 -6.19 31.45
C GLY A 539 -14.97 -5.15 31.05
N THR A 540 -14.71 -3.86 31.25
CA THR A 540 -15.64 -2.77 30.92
C THR A 540 -15.53 -2.29 29.47
N LEU A 541 -14.45 -2.60 28.75
CA LEU A 541 -14.25 -2.25 27.33
C LEU A 541 -14.88 -3.25 26.35
N TYR A 542 -15.23 -4.48 26.77
CA TYR A 542 -15.79 -5.52 25.90
C TYR A 542 -16.78 -6.46 26.63
N PRO A 543 -18.05 -6.05 26.80
CA PRO A 543 -19.02 -6.80 27.63
C PRO A 543 -19.53 -8.14 27.03
N ASN A 544 -19.22 -8.46 25.78
CA ASN A 544 -19.80 -9.63 25.09
C ASN A 544 -18.88 -10.87 25.01
N ILE A 545 -17.76 -10.92 25.73
CA ILE A 545 -16.79 -12.03 25.59
C ILE A 545 -16.99 -13.18 26.59
N ILE A 546 -17.87 -13.04 27.60
CA ILE A 546 -18.05 -14.10 28.61
C ILE A 546 -19.52 -14.45 28.77
N LYS A 547 -20.01 -15.39 27.93
CA LYS A 547 -21.11 -16.31 28.26
C LYS A 547 -21.23 -17.38 27.17
N SER A 548 -20.44 -18.44 27.29
CA SER A 548 -20.75 -19.73 26.64
C SER A 548 -19.98 -20.86 27.33
N SER A 549 -20.37 -21.18 28.56
CA SER A 549 -19.96 -22.41 29.24
C SER A 549 -21.21 -23.24 29.53
N GLU A 550 -21.84 -23.75 28.48
CA GLU A 550 -22.81 -24.85 28.53
C GLU A 550 -23.21 -25.16 27.08
N LEU A 551 -22.66 -26.23 26.50
CA LEU A 551 -23.28 -26.94 25.37
C LEU A 551 -22.65 -28.33 25.22
N ASN A 552 -23.53 -29.31 25.38
CA ASN A 552 -23.30 -30.75 25.43
C ASN A 552 -22.70 -31.34 24.14
N THR A 553 -21.99 -32.45 24.34
CA THR A 553 -21.40 -33.34 23.33
C THR A 553 -22.45 -33.96 22.42
N THR A 554 -22.69 -33.37 21.23
CA THR A 554 -23.00 -34.06 19.96
C THR A 554 -23.36 -33.03 18.87
N LYS A 555 -22.34 -32.57 18.12
CA LYS A 555 -22.43 -32.05 16.73
C LYS A 555 -21.05 -31.53 16.32
N ARG A 556 -20.16 -32.45 15.95
CA ARG A 556 -18.95 -32.12 15.18
C ARG A 556 -19.38 -31.95 13.72
N ASN A 557 -19.40 -30.70 13.24
CA ASN A 557 -19.07 -30.28 11.87
C ASN A 557 -19.58 -28.85 11.63
N GLN A 558 -19.00 -27.87 12.33
CA GLN A 558 -18.96 -26.44 11.96
C GLN A 558 -18.12 -25.57 12.92
N ALA A 559 -17.24 -26.18 13.73
CA ALA A 559 -16.38 -25.51 14.70
C ALA A 559 -14.87 -25.51 14.29
N SER A 560 -14.58 -25.78 13.03
CA SER A 560 -13.20 -26.01 12.54
C SER A 560 -12.45 -24.73 12.18
N TYR A 561 -13.13 -23.58 12.05
CA TYR A 561 -12.50 -22.30 11.69
C TYR A 561 -12.08 -21.46 12.91
N ASN A 562 -12.84 -21.52 14.01
CA ASN A 562 -12.49 -20.85 15.27
C ASN A 562 -11.41 -21.58 16.09
N LEU A 563 -11.09 -22.83 15.74
CA LEU A 563 -10.03 -23.60 16.39
C LEU A 563 -8.63 -23.23 15.86
N GLN A 564 -8.50 -22.79 14.60
CA GLN A 564 -7.21 -22.39 14.01
C GLN A 564 -6.65 -21.08 14.61
N LEU A 565 -7.52 -20.14 14.98
CA LEU A 565 -7.13 -18.91 15.70
C LEU A 565 -6.69 -19.19 17.15
N LYS A 566 -7.34 -20.14 17.84
CA LYS A 566 -6.92 -20.58 19.19
C LYS A 566 -5.60 -21.35 19.18
N VAL A 567 -5.34 -22.15 18.14
CA VAL A 567 -4.09 -22.91 18.00
C VAL A 567 -2.90 -21.98 17.71
N HIS A 568 -3.08 -20.89 16.96
CA HIS A 568 -2.02 -19.88 16.74
C HIS A 568 -1.69 -19.05 17.98
N TYR A 569 -2.70 -18.70 18.79
CA TYR A 569 -2.50 -18.01 20.06
C TYR A 569 -1.83 -18.92 21.11
N ILE A 570 -2.15 -20.21 21.11
CA ILE A 570 -1.52 -21.20 22.00
C ILE A 570 -0.09 -21.54 21.55
N LEU A 571 0.20 -21.62 20.24
CA LEU A 571 1.57 -21.82 19.73
C LEU A 571 2.48 -20.63 20.03
N SER A 572 1.98 -19.39 19.91
CA SER A 572 2.72 -18.20 20.33
C SER A 572 2.92 -18.16 21.85
N LEU A 573 1.95 -18.61 22.66
CA LEU A 573 2.16 -18.81 24.10
C LEU A 573 3.15 -19.94 24.43
N TYR A 574 3.18 -21.04 23.67
CA TYR A 574 4.06 -22.19 23.92
C TYR A 574 5.52 -21.88 23.56
N ILE A 575 5.75 -21.16 22.45
CA ILE A 575 7.08 -20.68 22.04
C ILE A 575 7.62 -19.63 23.03
N ILE A 576 6.73 -18.83 23.64
CA ILE A 576 7.10 -17.82 24.65
C ILE A 576 7.33 -18.44 26.04
N TYR A 577 6.53 -19.44 26.44
CA TYR A 577 6.70 -20.14 27.73
C TYR A 577 8.03 -20.90 27.81
N TYR A 578 8.47 -21.47 26.68
CA TYR A 578 9.75 -22.19 26.60
C TYR A 578 10.99 -21.30 26.73
N TYR A 579 10.87 -19.97 26.56
CA TYR A 579 11.99 -19.02 26.60
C TYR A 579 12.10 -18.18 27.89
N CYS A 580 11.13 -18.32 28.80
CA CYS A 580 11.10 -17.65 30.11
C CYS A 580 11.37 -18.56 31.32
N TYR A 581 11.21 -19.88 31.19
CA TYR A 581 11.31 -20.82 32.33
C TYR A 581 12.42 -21.87 32.23
N TYR A 582 13.16 -21.89 31.11
CA TYR A 582 14.44 -22.57 30.92
C TYR A 582 15.38 -21.62 30.19
#